data_AF-A0A2Z5FSK7-F1
#
_entry.id   AF-A0A2Z5FSK7-F1
#
_cell.length_a   1.000
_cell.length_b   1.000
_cell.length_c   1.000
_cell.angle_alpha   90.00
_cell.angle_beta   90.00
_cell.angle_gamma   90.00
#
_symmetry.space_group_name_H-M   'P 1'
#
loop_
_entity.id
_entity.type
_entity.pdbx_description
1 polymer ?
#
loop_
_entity_poly.entity_id
_entity_poly.type
_entity_poly.pdbx_seq_one_letter_code
_entity_poly.pdbx_strand_id
1 'polypeptide(L)'
;MGKTTVGVLFVTLILAVDATAAPVAADDSGTVVIVFRDGHQQKIPASAISAMEFKNAAGVTTPIAIPALLVPGRGHFLGKWIAGQGNGSDFSIELEDDGEAKKSIGSHHGTWTYVDGEARVSWDDGWHDVIRKVGTKYQKFAYAPGKTFSDTPDNVTEAHNTSPKPI
;
A
#
# COMPACT_ATOMS: atom_id res chain seq x y z
N MET A 1 -41.29 19.83 -63.27
CA MET A 1 -41.51 18.58 -62.51
C MET A 1 -40.33 18.37 -61.56
N GLY A 2 -40.49 18.74 -60.29
CA GLY A 2 -39.49 18.54 -59.26
C GLY A 2 -39.58 17.15 -58.64
N LYS A 3 -38.44 16.54 -58.31
CA LYS A 3 -38.37 15.38 -57.42
C LYS A 3 -37.51 15.76 -56.23
N THR A 4 -38.18 16.06 -55.13
CA THR A 4 -37.58 16.32 -53.81
C THR A 4 -37.24 14.97 -53.19
N THR A 5 -35.96 14.68 -53.03
CA THR A 5 -35.49 13.52 -52.24
C THR A 5 -35.42 13.94 -50.77
N VAL A 6 -36.28 13.36 -49.94
CA VAL A 6 -36.26 13.52 -48.48
C VAL A 6 -35.23 12.55 -47.91
N GLY A 7 -34.18 13.08 -47.28
CA GLY A 7 -33.22 12.30 -46.50
C GLY A 7 -33.77 12.03 -45.10
N VAL A 8 -33.96 10.76 -44.75
CA VAL A 8 -34.34 10.33 -43.39
C VAL A 8 -33.08 10.33 -42.53
N LEU A 9 -33.03 11.23 -41.54
CA LEU A 9 -31.97 11.29 -40.53
C LEU A 9 -32.30 10.30 -39.39
N PHE A 10 -31.56 9.20 -39.29
CA PHE A 10 -31.60 8.32 -38.12
C PHE A 10 -30.77 8.94 -37.00
N VAL A 11 -31.43 9.49 -35.98
CA VAL A 11 -30.79 9.90 -34.72
C VAL A 11 -30.81 8.69 -33.78
N THR A 12 -29.67 8.04 -33.59
CA THR A 12 -29.49 6.99 -32.59
C THR A 12 -29.31 7.63 -31.22
N LEU A 13 -30.32 7.53 -30.37
CA LEU A 13 -30.27 7.96 -28.97
C LEU A 13 -29.49 6.92 -28.14
N ILE A 14 -28.26 7.22 -27.76
CA ILE A 14 -27.48 6.39 -26.83
C ILE A 14 -27.86 6.82 -25.41
N LEU A 15 -28.59 5.97 -24.69
CA LEU A 15 -28.82 6.14 -23.24
C LEU A 15 -27.52 5.78 -22.51
N ALA A 16 -26.82 6.79 -21.99
CA ALA A 16 -25.75 6.58 -21.04
C ALA A 16 -26.36 6.13 -19.71
N VAL A 17 -26.11 4.87 -19.33
CA VAL A 17 -26.37 4.39 -17.97
C VAL A 17 -25.24 4.93 -17.12
N ASP A 18 -25.51 5.99 -16.35
CA ASP A 18 -24.60 6.43 -15.29
C ASP A 18 -24.59 5.34 -14.21
N ALA A 19 -23.62 4.43 -14.32
CA ALA A 19 -23.25 3.52 -13.26
C ALA A 19 -22.64 4.35 -12.13
N THR A 20 -23.49 4.84 -11.23
CA THR A 20 -23.06 5.39 -9.94
C THR A 20 -22.39 4.27 -9.16
N ALA A 21 -21.07 4.27 -9.17
CA ALA A 21 -20.27 3.36 -8.36
C ALA A 21 -20.69 3.53 -6.89
N ALA A 22 -21.03 2.42 -6.24
CA ALA A 22 -21.34 2.38 -4.82
C ALA A 22 -20.18 3.01 -4.01
N PRO A 23 -20.47 3.72 -2.90
CA PRO A 23 -19.42 4.28 -2.05
C PRO A 23 -18.56 3.12 -1.54
N VAL A 24 -17.27 3.15 -1.90
CA VAL A 24 -16.26 2.27 -1.33
C VAL A 24 -16.36 2.41 0.18
N ALA A 25 -16.54 1.28 0.87
CA ALA A 25 -16.61 1.23 2.32
C ALA A 25 -15.46 2.06 2.92
N ALA A 26 -15.80 2.98 3.81
CA ALA A 26 -14.82 3.83 4.47
C ALA A 26 -13.85 2.93 5.24
N ASP A 27 -12.61 2.88 4.75
CA ASP A 27 -11.47 2.27 5.42
C ASP A 27 -11.14 3.14 6.64
N ASP A 28 -11.25 2.58 7.85
CA ASP A 28 -10.88 3.22 9.12
C ASP A 28 -9.35 3.48 9.25
N SER A 29 -8.61 3.31 8.15
CA SER A 29 -7.19 3.68 7.97
C SER A 29 -6.95 5.19 8.05
N GLY A 30 -7.46 5.88 9.08
CA GLY A 30 -7.14 7.27 9.37
C GLY A 30 -7.52 8.30 8.29
N THR A 31 -7.65 9.56 8.68
CA THR A 31 -7.93 10.66 7.76
C THR A 31 -7.02 11.83 8.12
N VAL A 32 -6.33 12.38 7.13
CA VAL A 32 -5.62 13.66 7.29
C VAL A 32 -6.66 14.76 7.20
N VAL A 33 -6.71 15.62 8.23
CA VAL A 33 -7.57 16.80 8.27
C VAL A 33 -6.70 18.05 8.15
N ILE A 34 -6.87 18.78 7.05
CA ILE A 34 -6.24 20.09 6.84
C ILE A 34 -7.26 21.15 7.24
N VAL A 35 -6.95 21.96 8.26
CA VAL A 35 -7.79 23.07 8.70
C VAL A 35 -7.26 24.37 8.12
N PHE A 36 -8.05 25.01 7.28
CA PHE A 36 -7.72 26.28 6.66
C PHE A 36 -8.01 27.44 7.62
N ARG A 37 -7.33 28.58 7.43
CA ARG A 37 -7.50 29.77 8.28
C ARG A 37 -8.90 30.38 8.22
N ASP A 38 -9.65 30.09 7.16
CA ASP A 38 -11.06 30.46 7.00
C ASP A 38 -12.02 29.52 7.76
N GLY A 39 -11.49 28.51 8.45
CA GLY A 39 -12.26 27.52 9.22
C GLY A 39 -12.73 26.33 8.38
N HIS A 40 -12.50 26.32 7.07
CA HIS A 40 -12.80 25.16 6.23
C HIS A 40 -11.89 23.99 6.60
N GLN A 41 -12.40 22.77 6.44
CA GLN A 41 -11.63 21.55 6.65
C GLN A 41 -11.66 20.69 5.40
N GLN A 42 -10.48 20.26 4.94
CA GLN A 42 -10.37 19.23 3.93
C GLN A 42 -9.94 17.92 4.58
N LYS A 43 -10.73 16.87 4.33
CA LYS A 43 -10.49 15.51 4.79
C LYS A 43 -9.93 14.69 3.63
N ILE A 44 -8.77 14.09 3.83
CA ILE A 44 -8.09 13.26 2.83
C ILE A 44 -7.87 11.87 3.44
N PRO A 45 -8.37 10.78 2.84
CA PRO A 45 -8.09 9.44 3.32
C PRO A 45 -6.58 9.16 3.22
N ALA A 46 -5.98 8.58 4.25
CA ALA A 46 -4.53 8.38 4.29
C ALA A 46 -4.03 7.49 3.14
N SER A 47 -4.83 6.51 2.72
CA SER A 47 -4.53 5.60 1.61
C SER A 47 -4.41 6.28 0.25
N ALA A 48 -4.92 7.52 0.09
CA ALA A 48 -4.82 8.29 -1.15
C ALA A 48 -3.58 9.21 -1.21
N ILE A 49 -2.76 9.24 -0.16
CA ILE A 49 -1.62 10.15 -0.05
C ILE A 49 -0.32 9.38 -0.28
N SER A 50 0.39 9.69 -1.37
CA SER A 50 1.72 9.12 -1.63
C SER A 50 2.85 9.90 -0.94
N ALA A 51 2.69 11.22 -0.78
CA ALA A 51 3.66 12.10 -0.12
C ALA A 51 2.98 13.41 0.32
N MET A 52 3.55 14.09 1.31
CA MET A 52 3.20 15.46 1.67
C MET A 52 4.46 16.32 1.67
N GLU A 53 4.40 17.50 1.04
CA GLU A 53 5.55 18.38 0.86
C GLU A 53 5.16 19.83 1.15
N PHE A 54 6.07 20.58 1.80
CA PHE A 54 5.95 22.03 1.91
C PHE A 54 7.07 22.72 1.14
N LYS A 55 6.69 23.71 0.34
CA LYS A 55 7.62 24.63 -0.30
C LYS A 55 7.77 25.87 0.57
N ASN A 56 8.99 26.19 0.99
CA ASN A 56 9.26 27.43 1.72
C ASN A 56 9.37 28.64 0.77
N ALA A 57 9.42 29.85 1.34
CA ALA A 57 9.53 31.09 0.57
C ALA A 57 10.81 31.18 -0.28
N ALA A 58 11.86 30.41 0.06
CA ALA A 58 13.09 30.27 -0.72
C ALA A 58 12.98 29.23 -1.84
N GLY A 59 11.80 28.65 -2.05
CA GLY A 59 11.53 27.67 -3.10
C GLY A 59 12.05 26.26 -2.80
N VAL A 60 12.58 26.02 -1.60
CA VAL A 60 13.03 24.70 -1.15
C VAL A 60 11.81 23.88 -0.75
N THR A 61 11.67 22.72 -1.38
CA THR A 61 10.67 21.72 -1.03
C THR A 61 11.24 20.80 0.04
N THR A 62 10.59 20.74 1.20
CA THR A 62 10.92 19.77 2.25
C THR A 62 9.79 18.76 2.38
N PRO A 63 10.07 17.46 2.25
CA PRO A 63 9.08 16.44 2.57
C PRO A 63 8.71 16.54 4.04
N ILE A 64 7.42 16.52 4.32
CA ILE A 64 6.92 16.44 5.68
C ILE A 64 7.01 14.96 6.02
N ALA A 65 7.85 14.61 7.01
CA ALA A 65 7.76 13.30 7.61
C ALA A 65 6.31 13.14 8.08
N ILE A 66 5.55 12.27 7.40
CA ILE A 66 4.18 11.99 7.79
C ILE A 66 4.24 11.58 9.26
N PRO A 67 3.50 12.25 10.17
CA PRO A 67 3.54 11.86 11.57
C PRO A 67 3.24 10.37 11.65
N ALA A 68 3.99 9.64 12.49
CA ALA A 68 3.94 8.18 12.63
C ALA A 68 2.53 7.58 12.84
N LEU A 69 1.51 8.43 13.02
CA LEU A 69 0.08 8.13 13.10
C LEU A 69 -0.55 7.60 11.79
N LEU A 70 0.09 7.77 10.62
CA LEU A 70 -0.44 7.21 9.34
C LEU A 70 0.30 5.94 8.88
N VAL A 71 1.37 5.57 9.56
CA VAL A 71 2.17 4.39 9.23
C VAL A 71 1.82 3.29 10.22
N PRO A 72 1.60 2.03 9.78
CA PRO A 72 1.19 0.98 10.69
C PRO A 72 2.22 0.85 11.81
N GLY A 73 1.81 1.00 13.07
CA GLY A 73 2.70 0.76 14.20
C GLY A 73 3.21 -0.68 14.20
N ARG A 74 4.34 -0.93 14.88
CA ARG A 74 4.98 -2.26 14.96
C ARG A 74 3.99 -3.42 15.20
N GLY A 75 3.02 -3.23 16.09
CA GLY A 75 2.00 -4.24 16.42
C GLY A 75 1.17 -4.72 15.22
N HIS A 76 0.97 -3.88 14.21
CA HIS A 76 0.24 -4.25 12.99
C HIS A 76 0.94 -5.34 12.16
N PHE A 77 2.27 -5.47 12.30
CA PHE A 77 3.05 -6.45 11.58
C PHE A 77 3.08 -7.82 12.26
N LEU A 78 2.64 -7.91 13.52
CA LEU A 78 2.65 -9.17 14.25
C LEU A 78 1.73 -10.22 13.63
N GLY A 79 2.13 -11.49 13.78
CA GLY A 79 1.38 -12.65 13.35
C GLY A 79 1.78 -13.18 11.99
N LYS A 80 0.90 -13.98 11.39
CA LYS A 80 1.17 -14.75 10.19
C LYS A 80 0.72 -14.02 8.93
N TRP A 81 1.65 -13.78 8.04
CA TRP A 81 1.47 -13.22 6.71
C TRP A 81 1.59 -14.30 5.64
N ILE A 82 0.80 -14.19 4.59
CA ILE A 82 0.96 -14.97 3.36
C ILE A 82 1.48 -14.04 2.27
N ALA A 83 2.52 -14.48 1.57
CA ALA A 83 3.13 -13.73 0.47
C ALA A 83 3.57 -14.66 -0.67
N GLY A 84 3.65 -14.11 -1.88
CA GLY A 84 4.08 -14.86 -3.06
C GLY A 84 5.59 -15.05 -3.16
N GLN A 85 6.01 -16.19 -3.70
CA GLN A 85 7.42 -16.51 -3.98
C GLN A 85 7.90 -15.95 -5.34
N GLY A 86 7.01 -15.39 -6.17
CA GLY A 86 7.32 -14.89 -7.51
C GLY A 86 7.21 -15.94 -8.62
N ASN A 87 7.01 -17.21 -8.27
CA ASN A 87 6.78 -18.33 -9.20
C ASN A 87 5.31 -18.80 -9.26
N GLY A 88 4.38 -18.00 -8.71
CA GLY A 88 2.96 -18.33 -8.59
C GLY A 88 2.59 -19.20 -7.37
N SER A 89 3.56 -19.61 -6.55
CA SER A 89 3.31 -20.25 -5.25
C SER A 89 3.42 -19.23 -4.12
N ASP A 90 2.70 -19.50 -3.03
CA ASP A 90 2.74 -18.70 -1.80
C ASP A 90 3.56 -19.38 -0.70
N PHE A 91 3.92 -18.60 0.32
CA PHE A 91 4.52 -19.09 1.56
C PHE A 91 4.08 -18.20 2.73
N SER A 92 4.25 -18.70 3.95
CA SER A 92 3.97 -17.89 5.14
C SER A 92 5.22 -17.31 5.77
N ILE A 93 5.09 -16.09 6.28
CA ILE A 93 6.02 -15.40 7.16
C ILE A 93 5.30 -15.14 8.49
N GLU A 94 5.86 -15.55 9.61
CA GLU A 94 5.34 -15.24 10.95
C GLU A 94 6.28 -14.29 11.65
N LEU A 95 5.75 -13.18 12.17
CA LEU A 95 6.49 -12.14 12.90
C LEU A 95 6.05 -12.15 14.36
N GLU A 96 6.99 -12.50 15.25
CA GLU A 96 6.75 -12.64 16.68
C GLU A 96 7.10 -11.36 17.44
N ASP A 97 6.50 -11.17 18.62
CA ASP A 97 6.64 -9.91 19.36
C ASP A 97 8.04 -9.68 19.94
N ASP A 98 8.82 -10.74 20.13
CA ASP A 98 10.21 -10.68 20.58
C ASP A 98 11.21 -10.29 19.47
N GLY A 99 10.76 -10.19 18.22
CA GLY A 99 11.62 -9.91 17.07
C GLY A 99 12.05 -11.17 16.31
N GLU A 100 11.57 -12.35 16.69
CA GLU A 100 11.79 -13.58 15.92
C GLU A 100 10.89 -13.65 14.68
N ALA A 101 11.41 -14.24 13.62
CA ALA A 101 10.69 -14.44 12.37
C ALA A 101 10.81 -15.89 11.89
N LYS A 102 9.71 -16.44 11.37
CA LYS A 102 9.66 -17.79 10.78
C LYS A 102 9.10 -17.76 9.37
N LYS A 103 9.59 -18.63 8.50
CA LYS A 103 8.99 -18.85 7.17
C LYS A 103 8.77 -20.33 6.86
N SER A 104 7.80 -20.61 6.00
CA SER A 104 7.42 -21.99 5.62
C SER A 104 8.29 -22.60 4.53
N ILE A 105 9.32 -21.90 4.05
CA ILE A 105 10.22 -22.34 2.96
C ILE A 105 11.68 -21.97 3.26
N GLY A 106 12.64 -22.69 2.70
CA GLY A 106 14.06 -22.37 2.87
C GLY A 106 14.50 -22.40 4.33
N SER A 107 15.32 -21.44 4.77
CA SER A 107 15.65 -21.30 6.19
C SER A 107 14.40 -20.99 7.00
N HIS A 108 14.09 -21.77 8.03
CA HIS A 108 12.86 -21.57 8.79
C HIS A 108 12.92 -20.44 9.81
N HIS A 109 14.08 -19.79 9.96
CA HIS A 109 14.37 -18.87 11.04
C HIS A 109 15.06 -17.60 10.55
N GLY A 110 14.78 -16.49 11.24
CA GLY A 110 15.36 -15.18 11.04
C GLY A 110 14.89 -14.22 12.12
N THR A 111 15.26 -12.96 12.01
CA THR A 111 14.83 -11.88 12.92
C THR A 111 14.17 -10.76 12.15
N TRP A 112 13.35 -9.96 12.83
CA TRP A 112 12.71 -8.79 12.21
C TRP A 112 12.72 -7.56 13.11
N THR A 113 12.70 -6.40 12.47
CA THR A 113 12.63 -5.10 13.13
C THR A 113 11.62 -4.19 12.43
N TYR A 114 11.04 -3.28 13.19
CA TYR A 114 10.18 -2.22 12.65
C TYR A 114 11.02 -0.99 12.35
N VAL A 115 11.00 -0.52 11.10
CA VAL A 115 11.72 0.67 10.66
C VAL A 115 10.83 1.47 9.72
N ASP A 116 10.59 2.74 10.06
CA ASP A 116 9.89 3.71 9.22
C ASP A 116 8.55 3.25 8.65
N GLY A 117 7.79 2.41 9.39
CA GLY A 117 6.50 1.92 8.92
C GLY A 117 6.44 0.52 8.35
N GLU A 118 7.55 -0.21 8.45
CA GLU A 118 7.73 -1.46 7.70
C GLU A 118 8.36 -2.51 8.60
N ALA A 119 7.99 -3.77 8.38
CA ALA A 119 8.69 -4.89 8.97
C ALA A 119 9.84 -5.30 8.05
N ARG A 120 11.08 -5.18 8.54
CA ARG A 120 12.30 -5.63 7.86
C ARG A 120 12.77 -6.93 8.48
N VAL A 121 12.81 -7.99 7.68
CA VAL A 121 13.18 -9.34 8.09
C VAL A 121 14.54 -9.69 7.52
N SER A 122 15.41 -10.27 8.35
CA SER A 122 16.68 -10.87 7.94
C SER A 122 16.63 -12.35 8.25
N TRP A 123 16.77 -13.17 7.21
CA TRP A 123 16.75 -14.62 7.31
C TRP A 123 18.18 -15.17 7.48
N ASP A 124 18.31 -16.32 8.15
CA ASP A 124 19.63 -16.93 8.40
C ASP A 124 20.33 -17.42 7.11
N ASP A 125 19.58 -17.59 6.03
CA ASP A 125 20.12 -17.90 4.69
C ASP A 125 20.64 -16.66 3.94
N GLY A 126 20.65 -15.50 4.61
CA GLY A 126 21.13 -14.23 4.07
C GLY A 126 20.10 -13.48 3.21
N TRP A 127 18.93 -14.05 2.95
CA TRP A 127 17.85 -13.32 2.31
C TRP A 127 17.27 -12.25 3.25
N HIS A 128 16.75 -11.18 2.66
CA HIS A 128 15.97 -10.19 3.38
C HIS A 128 14.58 -10.07 2.76
N ASP A 129 13.57 -9.85 3.61
CA ASP A 129 12.22 -9.50 3.17
C ASP A 129 11.76 -8.21 3.86
N VAL A 130 10.97 -7.39 3.17
CA VAL A 130 10.28 -6.23 3.76
C VAL A 130 8.78 -6.38 3.53
N ILE A 131 7.99 -6.28 4.59
CA ILE A 131 6.53 -6.13 4.49
C ILE A 131 6.21 -4.66 4.69
N ARG A 132 5.60 -4.04 3.68
CA ARG A 132 5.33 -2.59 3.62
C ARG A 132 3.93 -2.33 3.10
N LYS A 133 3.26 -1.32 3.65
CA LYS A 133 1.99 -0.81 3.09
C LYS A 133 2.27 0.05 1.85
N VAL A 134 1.65 -0.31 0.73
CA VAL A 134 1.72 0.42 -0.55
C VAL A 134 0.29 0.73 -0.99
N GLY A 135 -0.10 2.00 -0.87
CA GLY A 135 -1.48 2.43 -1.04
C GLY A 135 -2.41 1.72 -0.04
N THR A 136 -3.38 0.95 -0.54
CA THR A 136 -4.35 0.20 0.28
C THR A 136 -3.93 -1.24 0.59
N LYS A 137 -2.82 -1.73 0.03
CA LYS A 137 -2.39 -3.12 0.16
C LYS A 137 -1.06 -3.23 0.90
N TYR A 138 -0.72 -4.43 1.35
CA TYR A 138 0.63 -4.75 1.76
C TYR A 138 1.34 -5.52 0.66
N GLN A 139 2.64 -5.27 0.54
CA GLN A 139 3.51 -5.98 -0.37
C GLN A 139 4.74 -6.49 0.36
N LYS A 140 5.27 -7.62 -0.12
CA LYS A 140 6.56 -8.17 0.25
C LYS A 140 7.61 -7.76 -0.78
N PHE A 141 8.74 -7.24 -0.33
CA PHE A 141 9.91 -6.95 -1.15
C PHE A 141 11.03 -7.89 -0.71
N ALA A 142 11.51 -8.74 -1.62
CA ALA A 142 12.56 -9.72 -1.34
C ALA A 142 13.91 -9.26 -1.90
N TYR A 143 14.97 -9.48 -1.15
CA TYR A 143 16.34 -9.12 -1.53
C TYR A 143 17.26 -10.33 -1.35
N ALA A 144 17.96 -10.69 -2.42
CA ALA A 144 18.89 -11.81 -2.43
C ALA A 144 20.06 -11.62 -1.46
N PRO A 145 20.74 -12.70 -1.04
CA PRO A 145 21.90 -12.62 -0.17
C PRO A 145 22.97 -11.65 -0.69
N GLY A 146 23.47 -10.81 0.22
CA GLY A 146 24.45 -9.77 -0.09
C GLY A 146 23.84 -8.43 -0.52
N LYS A 147 22.52 -8.36 -0.76
CA LYS A 147 21.81 -7.09 -0.94
C LYS A 147 21.32 -6.51 0.39
N THR A 148 21.15 -5.21 0.41
CA THR A 148 20.60 -4.42 1.51
C THR A 148 19.13 -4.07 1.26
N PHE A 149 18.43 -3.61 2.31
CA PHE A 149 17.04 -3.15 2.22
C PHE A 149 16.82 -1.92 1.31
N SER A 150 17.89 -1.24 0.90
CA SER A 150 17.84 -0.08 -0.01
C SER A 150 18.14 -0.41 -1.47
N ASP A 151 18.57 -1.64 -1.78
CA ASP A 151 18.84 -2.06 -3.15
C ASP A 151 17.55 -2.31 -3.94
N THR A 152 17.67 -2.64 -5.23
CA THR A 152 16.53 -3.09 -6.02
C THR A 152 16.09 -4.49 -5.56
N PRO A 153 14.80 -4.68 -5.20
CA PRO A 153 14.26 -5.97 -4.80
C PRO A 153 14.28 -6.96 -5.97
N ASP A 154 14.56 -8.22 -5.67
CA ASP A 154 14.54 -9.34 -6.63
C ASP A 154 13.12 -9.86 -6.88
N ASN A 155 12.22 -9.67 -5.92
CA ASN A 155 10.83 -10.07 -6.03
C ASN A 155 9.92 -9.13 -5.24
N VAL A 156 8.82 -8.69 -5.87
CA VAL A 156 7.77 -7.90 -5.21
C VAL A 156 6.43 -8.59 -5.42
N THR A 157 5.78 -8.98 -4.32
CA THR A 157 4.48 -9.68 -4.34
C THR A 157 3.52 -9.05 -3.35
N GLU A 158 2.22 -9.30 -3.50
CA GLU A 158 1.26 -8.93 -2.45
C GLU A 158 1.52 -9.75 -1.18
N ALA A 159 1.24 -9.13 -0.03
CA ALA A 159 1.28 -9.77 1.28
C ALA A 159 -0.02 -9.48 2.01
N HIS A 160 -0.56 -10.46 2.74
CA HIS A 160 -1.75 -10.28 3.55
C HIS A 160 -1.62 -10.97 4.91
N ASN A 161 -2.01 -10.27 5.97
CA ASN A 161 -2.02 -10.83 7.32
C ASN A 161 -3.24 -11.74 7.49
N THR A 162 -3.00 -12.97 7.95
CA THR A 162 -4.02 -14.01 8.19
C THR A 162 -4.30 -14.24 9.67
N SER A 163 -3.58 -13.56 10.55
CA SER A 163 -3.75 -13.66 12.00
C SER A 163 -3.52 -12.29 12.66
N PRO A 164 -4.28 -11.24 12.27
CA PRO A 164 -4.13 -9.94 12.90
C PRO A 164 -4.47 -10.07 14.39
N LYS A 165 -3.50 -9.79 15.26
CA LYS A 165 -3.79 -9.60 16.69
C LYS A 165 -4.49 -8.25 16.85
N PRO A 166 -5.57 -8.15 17.64
CA PRO A 166 -6.11 -6.85 18.02
C PRO A 166 -5.01 -6.01 18.66
N ILE A 167 -4.85 -4.78 18.19
CA ILE A 167 -3.95 -3.76 18.75
C ILE A 167 -4.61 -3.04 19.92
#